data_AF-A0A1W5D410-F1
#
_entry.id   AF-A0A1W5D410-F1
#
_cell.length_a   1.000
_cell.length_b   1.000
_cell.length_c   1.000
_cell.angle_alpha   90.00
_cell.angle_beta   90.00
_cell.angle_gamma   90.00
#
_symmetry.space_group_name_H-M   'P 1'
#
loop_
_entity.id
_entity.type
_entity.pdbx_description
1 polymer ?
#
loop_
_entity_poly.entity_id
_entity_poly.type
_entity_poly.pdbx_seq_one_letter_code
_entity_poly.pdbx_strand_id
1 'polypeptide(L)'
;MGYTHSWEVRDWEAWAAAFPLIVYDARIIISHSGVPIGGPEPETDGPCAPLVSETEGIALNGDQGDCHEPFILEPYLCDRAFCKTARKAYDMVVTAILIRAKKHAGDAFRVSSDGSWDEWENGKEILEHLWPDEDVVCPLERDDDEDDGYEQGAKSEGYAAGEETEESEYEGASPGWDHFGAEFAEFPPFSNSENHL
;
A
#
# COMPACT_ATOMS: atom_id res chain seq x y z
N MET A 1 21.94 7.11 8.04
CA MET A 1 20.47 7.14 7.88
C MET A 1 20.24 7.45 6.41
N GLY A 2 19.57 6.56 5.67
CA GLY A 2 19.45 6.64 4.21
C GLY A 2 18.00 6.47 3.80
N TYR A 3 17.64 7.01 2.63
CA TYR A 3 16.28 7.05 2.10
C TYR A 3 15.66 5.65 2.03
N THR A 4 14.69 5.37 2.90
CA THR A 4 14.11 4.06 3.19
C THR A 4 12.60 4.06 2.95
N HIS A 5 12.13 3.07 2.21
CA HIS A 5 10.70 2.75 2.09
C HIS A 5 10.44 1.46 2.84
N SER A 6 9.39 1.43 3.67
CA SER A 6 8.97 0.27 4.44
C SER A 6 7.51 -0.04 4.15
N TRP A 7 7.14 -1.30 4.27
CA TRP A 7 5.76 -1.74 4.11
C TRP A 7 5.41 -2.89 5.05
N GLU A 8 4.11 -3.05 5.27
CA GLU A 8 3.53 -4.06 6.14
C GLU A 8 2.26 -4.63 5.51
N VAL A 9 2.12 -5.96 5.53
CA VAL A 9 0.89 -6.67 5.16
C VAL A 9 0.08 -6.93 6.44
N ARG A 10 -1.14 -6.39 6.49
CA ARG A 10 -2.04 -6.47 7.65
C ARG A 10 -3.15 -7.51 7.48
N ASP A 11 -3.53 -7.80 6.24
CA ASP A 11 -4.51 -8.82 5.88
C ASP A 11 -3.98 -9.61 4.69
N TRP A 12 -3.59 -10.85 4.94
CA TRP A 12 -2.96 -11.70 3.93
C TRP A 12 -3.95 -12.20 2.87
N GLU A 13 -5.24 -12.30 3.17
CA GLU A 13 -6.25 -12.78 2.23
C GLU A 13 -6.56 -11.68 1.20
N ALA A 14 -6.80 -10.46 1.68
CA ALA A 14 -6.99 -9.29 0.83
C ALA A 14 -5.70 -8.95 0.05
N TRP A 15 -4.53 -9.08 0.67
CA TRP A 15 -3.25 -8.93 0.00
C TRP A 15 -3.07 -9.93 -1.16
N ALA A 16 -3.29 -11.21 -0.90
CA ALA A 16 -3.17 -12.25 -1.91
C ALA A 16 -4.16 -12.04 -3.06
N ALA A 17 -5.38 -11.58 -2.77
CA ALA A 17 -6.38 -11.27 -3.80
C ALA A 17 -5.97 -10.07 -4.67
N ALA A 18 -5.33 -9.05 -4.09
CA ALA A 18 -4.85 -7.86 -4.81
C ALA A 18 -3.56 -8.12 -5.61
N PHE A 19 -2.72 -9.06 -5.16
CA PHE A 19 -1.36 -9.24 -5.66
C PHE A 19 -1.24 -9.44 -7.18
N PRO A 20 -2.12 -10.20 -7.87
CA PRO A 20 -2.05 -10.34 -9.32
C PRO A 20 -2.18 -9.01 -10.07
N LEU A 21 -3.01 -8.08 -9.58
CA LEU A 21 -3.14 -6.74 -10.16
C LEU A 21 -1.89 -5.90 -9.91
N ILE A 22 -1.27 -6.04 -8.73
CA ILE A 22 -0.01 -5.36 -8.40
C ILE A 22 1.12 -5.83 -9.33
N VAL A 23 1.20 -7.14 -9.60
CA VAL A 23 2.18 -7.72 -10.54
C VAL A 23 1.93 -7.25 -11.96
N TYR A 24 0.66 -7.18 -12.39
CA TYR A 24 0.30 -6.64 -13.71
C TYR A 24 0.76 -5.19 -13.87
N ASP A 25 0.46 -4.34 -12.90
CA ASP A 25 0.85 -2.93 -12.94
C ASP A 25 2.37 -2.74 -12.87
N ALA A 26 3.07 -3.55 -12.06
CA ALA A 26 4.53 -3.51 -11.97
C ALA A 26 5.20 -3.78 -13.33
N ARG A 27 4.66 -4.71 -14.13
CA ARG A 27 5.18 -4.97 -15.50
C ARG A 27 5.04 -3.74 -16.39
N ILE A 28 3.92 -3.03 -16.30
CA ILE A 28 3.66 -1.82 -17.10
C ILE A 28 4.59 -0.69 -16.63
N ILE A 29 4.71 -0.47 -15.32
CA ILE A 29 5.59 0.54 -14.71
C ILE A 29 7.04 0.32 -15.13
N ILE A 30 7.56 -0.90 -14.96
CA ILE A 30 8.95 -1.23 -15.33
C ILE A 30 9.18 -0.96 -16.81
N SER A 31 8.26 -1.40 -17.68
CA SER A 31 8.36 -1.21 -19.13
C SER A 31 8.30 0.27 -19.55
N HIS A 32 7.56 1.10 -18.81
CA HIS A 32 7.40 2.52 -19.10
C HIS A 32 8.55 3.38 -18.55
N SER A 33 9.14 2.99 -17.43
CA SER A 33 10.09 3.81 -16.67
C SER A 33 11.31 4.30 -17.46
N GLY A 34 11.76 3.53 -18.45
CA GLY A 34 12.93 3.87 -19.27
C GLY A 34 14.27 3.85 -18.52
N VAL A 35 14.28 3.51 -17.22
CA VAL A 35 15.50 3.38 -16.42
C VAL A 35 16.01 1.94 -16.45
N PRO A 36 17.34 1.71 -16.36
CA PRO A 36 17.88 0.36 -16.22
C PRO A 36 17.41 -0.28 -14.91
N ILE A 37 16.60 -1.34 -15.03
CA ILE A 37 16.10 -2.15 -13.92
C ILE A 37 16.68 -3.55 -14.02
N GLY A 38 17.27 -4.00 -12.92
CA GLY A 38 17.84 -5.33 -12.77
C GLY A 38 17.09 -6.18 -11.74
N GLY A 39 17.54 -7.42 -11.58
CA GLY A 39 17.09 -8.33 -10.54
C GLY A 39 17.59 -7.94 -9.14
N PRO A 40 17.20 -8.70 -8.11
CA PRO A 40 17.54 -8.37 -6.72
C PRO A 40 19.03 -8.57 -6.39
N GLU A 41 19.71 -9.46 -7.12
CA GLU A 41 21.13 -9.72 -6.93
C GLU A 41 21.97 -8.74 -7.77
N PRO A 42 23.09 -8.22 -7.21
CA PRO A 42 24.01 -7.39 -7.96
C PRO A 42 24.59 -8.18 -9.14
N GLU A 43 24.88 -7.48 -10.26
CA GLU A 43 25.48 -8.07 -11.46
C GLU A 43 26.86 -8.68 -11.16
N THR A 44 26.91 -9.94 -10.69
CA THR A 44 28.16 -10.70 -10.57
C THR A 44 28.45 -11.49 -11.84
N ASP A 45 27.42 -11.87 -12.61
CA ASP A 45 27.52 -12.69 -13.83
C ASP A 45 26.55 -12.24 -14.95
N GLY A 46 26.64 -10.97 -15.36
CA GLY A 46 25.84 -10.39 -16.46
C GLY A 46 24.48 -9.83 -16.02
N PRO A 47 23.68 -9.33 -16.99
CA PRO A 47 22.43 -8.63 -16.68
C PRO A 47 21.44 -9.57 -16.01
N CYS A 48 21.08 -9.24 -14.76
CA CYS A 48 20.04 -9.93 -14.01
C CYS A 48 18.71 -9.23 -14.31
N ALA A 49 17.72 -9.92 -14.87
CA ALA A 49 16.41 -9.33 -15.13
C ALA A 49 15.59 -9.19 -13.82
N PRO A 50 14.70 -8.19 -13.70
CA PRO A 50 13.78 -8.13 -12.56
C PRO A 50 12.86 -9.35 -12.51
N LEU A 51 12.59 -9.84 -11.31
CA LEU A 51 11.59 -10.87 -11.04
C LEU A 51 10.21 -10.19 -10.92
N VAL A 52 9.25 -10.60 -11.75
CA VAL A 52 7.88 -10.05 -11.71
C VAL A 52 6.86 -11.17 -11.96
N SER A 53 6.45 -11.81 -10.86
CA SER A 53 5.72 -13.08 -10.84
C SER A 53 4.60 -13.05 -9.80
N GLU A 54 3.43 -13.59 -10.14
CA GLU A 54 2.30 -13.72 -9.20
C GLU A 54 2.60 -14.70 -8.07
N THR A 55 3.47 -15.68 -8.31
CA THR A 55 3.80 -16.73 -7.34
C THR A 55 5.08 -16.42 -6.56
N GLU A 56 6.07 -15.82 -7.22
CA GLU A 56 7.39 -15.55 -6.62
C GLU A 56 7.54 -14.11 -6.13
N GLY A 57 6.63 -13.21 -6.50
CA GLY A 57 6.65 -11.82 -6.11
C GLY A 57 7.31 -10.88 -7.12
N ILE A 58 7.61 -9.68 -6.66
CA ILE A 58 8.31 -8.64 -7.40
C ILE A 58 9.65 -8.42 -6.72
N ALA A 59 10.75 -8.69 -7.41
CA ALA A 59 12.08 -8.43 -6.88
C ALA A 59 12.93 -7.70 -7.94
N LEU A 60 13.42 -6.50 -7.61
CA LEU A 60 14.18 -5.67 -8.53
C LEU A 60 15.21 -4.81 -7.79
N ASN A 61 16.18 -4.29 -8.54
CA ASN A 61 17.15 -3.30 -8.10
C ASN A 61 17.48 -2.37 -9.27
N GLY A 62 18.22 -1.29 -9.01
CA GLY A 62 18.83 -0.51 -10.08
C GLY A 62 19.89 -1.33 -10.81
N ASP A 63 20.07 -1.07 -12.10
CA ASP A 63 21.08 -1.74 -12.93
C ASP A 63 22.19 -0.77 -13.37
N GLN A 64 23.24 -1.26 -14.03
CA GLN A 64 24.33 -0.46 -14.62
C GLN A 64 25.04 0.47 -13.61
N GLY A 65 25.31 -0.06 -12.41
CA GLY A 65 25.93 0.69 -11.33
C GLY A 65 24.96 1.57 -10.53
N ASP A 66 23.67 1.53 -10.86
CA ASP A 66 22.63 2.23 -10.11
C ASP A 66 21.94 1.38 -9.03
N CYS A 67 22.47 0.19 -8.70
CA CYS A 67 21.97 -0.65 -7.61
C CYS A 67 22.24 -0.06 -6.21
N HIS A 68 21.43 -0.43 -5.21
CA HIS A 68 21.71 -0.17 -3.78
C HIS A 68 21.26 -1.29 -2.83
N GLU A 69 19.97 -1.35 -2.48
CA GLU A 69 19.35 -2.49 -1.79
C GLU A 69 18.17 -2.97 -2.65
N PRO A 70 17.95 -4.28 -2.79
CA PRO A 70 16.86 -4.78 -3.62
C PRO A 70 15.49 -4.42 -3.01
N PHE A 71 14.56 -4.04 -3.87
CA PHE A 71 13.14 -4.00 -3.55
C PHE A 71 12.55 -5.40 -3.74
N ILE A 72 11.92 -5.95 -2.71
CA ILE A 72 11.33 -7.30 -2.72
C ILE A 72 9.92 -7.24 -2.13
N LEU A 73 8.92 -7.47 -2.95
CA LEU A 73 7.52 -7.51 -2.57
C LEU A 73 6.99 -8.93 -2.78
N GLU A 74 6.67 -9.63 -1.69
CA GLU A 74 6.31 -11.05 -1.72
C GLU A 74 4.80 -11.25 -1.53
N PRO A 75 4.21 -12.29 -2.16
CA PRO A 75 2.79 -12.59 -1.98
C PRO A 75 2.45 -13.27 -0.64
N TYR A 76 3.39 -13.99 -0.01
CA TYR A 76 3.06 -14.89 1.12
C TYR A 76 4.05 -14.93 2.30
N LEU A 77 5.24 -14.32 2.19
CA LEU A 77 6.38 -14.68 3.05
C LEU A 77 6.83 -13.61 4.05
N CYS A 78 6.24 -12.40 4.01
CA CYS A 78 6.72 -11.32 4.85
C CYS A 78 5.62 -10.36 5.32
N ASP A 79 5.42 -10.29 6.64
CA ASP A 79 4.53 -9.31 7.26
C ASP A 79 5.09 -7.89 7.15
N ARG A 80 6.43 -7.72 7.20
CA ARG A 80 7.10 -6.40 7.19
C ARG A 80 8.44 -6.44 6.48
N ALA A 81 8.63 -5.58 5.49
CA ALA A 81 9.90 -5.43 4.78
C ALA A 81 10.19 -3.96 4.46
N PHE A 82 11.43 -3.70 4.01
CA PHE A 82 11.88 -2.38 3.62
C PHE A 82 13.03 -2.48 2.61
N CYS A 83 13.31 -1.39 1.91
CA CYS A 83 14.52 -1.23 1.12
C CYS A 83 15.02 0.22 1.17
N LYS A 84 16.33 0.40 1.03
CA LYS A 84 16.93 1.71 0.78
C LYS A 84 17.31 1.85 -0.68
N THR A 85 16.82 2.91 -1.30
CA THR A 85 17.14 3.20 -2.70
C THR A 85 18.24 4.23 -2.84
N ALA A 86 18.57 4.96 -1.78
CA ALA A 86 19.50 6.09 -1.82
C ALA A 86 19.15 7.14 -2.89
N ARG A 87 17.85 7.31 -3.21
CA ARG A 87 17.34 8.21 -4.26
C ARG A 87 17.93 7.94 -5.65
N LYS A 88 18.28 6.69 -5.92
CA LYS A 88 18.75 6.21 -7.22
C LYS A 88 17.60 6.15 -8.22
N ALA A 89 17.89 6.07 -9.51
CA ALA A 89 16.89 6.24 -10.56
C ALA A 89 15.76 5.20 -10.47
N TYR A 90 16.08 3.95 -10.09
CA TYR A 90 15.07 2.90 -9.91
C TYR A 90 14.07 3.17 -8.76
N ASP A 91 14.34 4.14 -7.89
CA ASP A 91 13.41 4.57 -6.84
C ASP A 91 12.05 5.00 -7.39
N MET A 92 12.02 5.61 -8.58
CA MET A 92 10.75 5.99 -9.23
C MET A 92 9.87 4.77 -9.53
N VAL A 93 10.48 3.62 -9.83
CA VAL A 93 9.77 2.36 -10.08
C VAL A 93 9.28 1.77 -8.76
N VAL A 94 10.12 1.80 -7.71
CA VAL A 94 9.77 1.34 -6.37
C VAL A 94 8.57 2.11 -5.81
N THR A 95 8.63 3.44 -5.83
CA THR A 95 7.57 4.32 -5.33
C THR A 95 6.27 4.15 -6.11
N ALA A 96 6.33 4.06 -7.44
CA ALA A 96 5.15 3.78 -8.27
C ALA A 96 4.49 2.43 -7.93
N ILE A 97 5.29 1.36 -7.76
CA ILE A 97 4.77 0.04 -7.38
C ILE A 97 4.12 0.09 -5.99
N LEU A 98 4.73 0.76 -5.02
CA LEU A 98 4.17 0.90 -3.66
C LEU A 98 2.84 1.66 -3.65
N ILE A 99 2.69 2.72 -4.45
CA ILE A 99 1.41 3.43 -4.62
C ILE A 99 0.34 2.47 -5.18
N ARG A 100 0.66 1.70 -6.23
CA ARG A 100 -0.28 0.72 -6.81
C ARG A 100 -0.62 -0.41 -5.85
N ALA A 101 0.35 -0.86 -5.06
CA ALA A 101 0.12 -1.85 -4.00
C ALA A 101 -0.88 -1.34 -2.97
N LYS A 102 -0.71 -0.13 -2.44
CA LYS A 102 -1.67 0.50 -1.52
C LYS A 102 -3.04 0.68 -2.15
N LYS A 103 -3.10 1.06 -3.43
CA LYS A 103 -4.37 1.24 -4.15
C LYS A 103 -5.18 -0.06 -4.24
N HIS A 104 -4.54 -1.16 -4.61
CA HIS A 104 -5.25 -2.45 -4.81
C HIS A 104 -5.55 -3.17 -3.50
N ALA A 105 -4.64 -3.11 -2.53
CA ALA A 105 -4.77 -3.81 -1.27
C ALA A 105 -5.50 -3.01 -0.18
N GLY A 106 -5.64 -1.69 -0.35
CA GLY A 106 -6.30 -0.82 0.62
C GLY A 106 -5.67 -0.92 2.01
N ASP A 107 -6.48 -1.21 3.03
CA ASP A 107 -6.03 -1.32 4.42
C ASP A 107 -5.24 -2.61 4.71
N ALA A 108 -5.27 -3.59 3.79
CA ALA A 108 -4.48 -4.81 3.89
C ALA A 108 -2.97 -4.56 3.74
N PHE A 109 -2.57 -3.39 3.21
CA PHE A 109 -1.19 -3.02 2.98
C PHE A 109 -0.92 -1.61 3.52
N ARG A 110 0.15 -1.47 4.31
CA ARG A 110 0.63 -0.19 4.83
C ARG A 110 1.98 0.13 4.20
N VAL A 111 2.19 1.41 3.88
CA VAL A 111 3.47 1.93 3.40
C VAL A 111 3.89 3.09 4.28
N SER A 112 5.18 3.14 4.60
CA SER A 112 5.83 4.28 5.23
C SER A 112 7.16 4.58 4.55
N SER A 113 7.65 5.81 4.70
CA SER A 113 8.91 6.27 4.11
C SER A 113 9.53 7.31 5.03
N ASP A 114 10.86 7.38 5.06
CA ASP A 114 11.55 8.55 5.62
C ASP A 114 11.61 9.72 4.61
N GLY A 115 11.10 9.49 3.39
CA GLY A 115 10.82 10.50 2.37
C GLY A 115 9.42 11.07 2.47
N SER A 116 9.27 12.30 1.97
CA SER A 116 7.99 12.97 1.83
C SER A 116 7.26 12.58 0.55
N TRP A 117 5.94 12.82 0.51
CA TRP A 117 5.13 12.60 -0.70
C TRP A 117 5.58 13.43 -1.92
N ASP A 118 6.19 14.59 -1.67
CA ASP A 118 6.73 15.43 -2.73
C ASP A 118 7.99 14.80 -3.35
N GLU A 119 8.81 14.10 -2.57
CA GLU A 119 9.98 13.37 -3.09
C GLU A 119 9.62 12.18 -3.99
N TRP A 120 8.36 11.74 -3.97
CA TRP A 120 7.85 10.66 -4.83
C TRP A 120 7.36 11.16 -6.20
N GLU A 121 7.63 12.43 -6.57
CA GLU A 121 7.22 13.07 -7.84
C GLU A 121 7.41 12.19 -9.07
N ASN A 122 8.62 11.66 -9.26
CA ASN A 122 8.94 10.81 -10.40
C ASN A 122 8.07 9.54 -10.49
N GLY A 123 7.73 8.94 -9.35
CA GLY A 123 6.84 7.78 -9.30
C GLY A 123 5.40 8.18 -9.63
N LYS A 124 4.94 9.34 -9.14
CA LYS A 124 3.60 9.89 -9.42
C LYS A 124 3.43 10.18 -10.91
N GLU A 125 4.41 10.82 -11.54
CA GLU A 125 4.39 11.14 -12.97
C GLU A 125 4.20 9.89 -13.85
N ILE A 126 4.86 8.77 -13.51
CA ILE A 126 4.66 7.49 -14.20
C ILE A 126 3.19 7.05 -14.11
N LEU A 127 2.58 7.16 -12.93
CA LEU A 127 1.20 6.73 -12.73
C LEU A 127 0.19 7.65 -13.43
N GLU A 128 0.39 8.96 -13.37
CA GLU A 128 -0.44 9.95 -14.07
C GLU A 128 -0.39 9.75 -15.59
N HIS A 129 0.76 9.31 -16.12
CA HIS A 129 0.89 9.01 -17.54
C HIS A 129 0.20 7.69 -17.92
N LEU A 130 0.36 6.64 -17.11
CA LEU A 130 -0.15 5.30 -17.41
C LEU A 130 -1.67 5.17 -17.15
N TRP A 131 -2.18 5.87 -16.14
CA TRP A 131 -3.58 5.86 -15.72
C TRP A 131 -4.11 7.29 -15.52
N PRO A 132 -4.25 8.09 -16.59
CA PRO A 132 -4.62 9.52 -16.50
C PRO A 132 -6.04 9.77 -15.96
N ASP A 133 -6.91 8.76 -16.02
CA ASP A 133 -8.28 8.83 -15.51
C ASP A 133 -8.37 8.46 -14.01
N GLU A 134 -7.24 8.19 -13.36
CA GLU A 134 -7.17 7.76 -11.97
C GLU A 134 -6.42 8.76 -11.10
N ASP A 135 -6.99 9.13 -9.95
CA ASP A 135 -6.29 9.99 -8.99
C ASP A 135 -5.14 9.23 -8.30
N VAL A 136 -3.98 9.87 -8.26
CA VAL A 136 -2.80 9.40 -7.54
C VAL A 136 -2.83 9.94 -6.10
N VAL A 137 -3.22 9.08 -5.16
CA VAL A 137 -3.35 9.43 -3.74
C VAL A 137 -2.09 9.02 -2.99
N CYS A 138 -1.66 9.87 -2.04
CA CYS A 138 -0.53 9.58 -1.17
C CYS A 138 -0.78 8.28 -0.37
N PRO A 139 0.10 7.26 -0.49
CA PRO A 139 -0.06 6.00 0.23
C PRO A 139 0.55 6.01 1.63
N LEU A 140 1.30 7.07 1.98
CA LEU A 140 2.08 7.15 3.22
C LEU A 140 1.14 7.35 4.41
N GLU A 141 1.17 6.41 5.34
CA GLU A 141 0.50 6.57 6.63
C GLU A 141 1.37 7.46 7.51
N ARG A 142 0.78 8.51 8.11
CA ARG A 142 1.43 9.27 9.17
C ARG A 142 1.63 8.33 10.35
N ASP A 143 2.81 8.33 10.95
CA ASP A 143 2.97 7.74 12.27
C ASP A 143 2.33 8.73 13.25
N ASP A 144 1.17 8.37 13.80
CA ASP A 144 0.37 9.19 14.72
C ASP A 144 1.07 9.48 16.08
N ASP A 145 2.39 9.33 16.15
CA ASP A 145 3.22 9.52 17.36
C ASP A 145 3.70 10.97 17.55
N GLU A 146 3.40 11.88 16.62
CA GLU A 146 3.50 13.32 16.86
C GLU A 146 2.16 13.85 17.39
N ASP A 147 1.86 13.51 18.65
CA ASP A 147 0.96 14.28 19.51
C ASP A 147 1.62 15.63 19.81
N ASP A 148 1.65 16.52 18.82
CA ASP A 148 1.89 17.94 19.08
C ASP A 148 0.58 18.56 19.56
N GLY A 149 0.30 18.34 20.84
CA GLY A 149 -0.74 19.05 21.60
C GLY A 149 -0.52 20.56 21.60
N TYR A 150 -0.87 21.25 20.52
CA TYR A 150 -1.19 22.67 20.52
C TYR A 150 -2.70 22.82 20.73
N GLU A 151 -3.09 22.77 22.00
CA GLU A 151 -4.37 23.27 22.46
C GLU A 151 -4.49 24.74 22.02
N GLN A 152 -5.28 25.00 20.96
CA GLN A 152 -5.62 26.37 20.58
C GLN A 152 -6.43 26.96 21.73
N GLY A 153 -5.77 27.79 22.54
CA GLY A 153 -6.40 28.64 23.54
C GLY A 153 -7.44 29.54 22.88
N ALA A 154 -8.69 29.08 22.88
CA ALA A 154 -9.85 29.92 22.67
C ALA A 154 -10.02 30.79 23.91
N LYS A 155 -9.76 32.08 23.71
CA LYS A 155 -9.90 33.14 24.70
C LYS A 155 -11.33 33.19 25.24
N SER A 156 -11.37 33.46 26.55
CA SER A 156 -12.47 33.98 27.37
C SER A 156 -13.52 34.81 26.62
N GLU A 157 -14.80 34.56 26.94
CA GLU A 157 -15.72 35.57 27.49
C GLU A 157 -17.09 34.96 27.82
N GLY A 158 -17.64 35.30 28.99
CA GLY A 158 -19.09 35.19 29.24
C GLY A 158 -19.54 34.32 30.42
N TYR A 159 -19.40 34.85 31.64
CA TYR A 159 -20.21 34.40 32.79
C TYR A 159 -21.68 34.74 32.55
N ALA A 160 -22.59 33.78 32.79
CA ALA A 160 -23.90 34.04 33.38
C ALA A 160 -24.41 32.77 34.07
N ALA A 161 -24.50 32.83 35.39
CA ALA A 161 -25.15 31.86 36.25
C ALA A 161 -26.68 31.92 36.07
N GLY A 162 -27.35 30.77 36.19
CA GLY A 162 -28.80 30.65 36.25
C GLY A 162 -29.19 29.24 36.69
N GLU A 163 -29.90 29.15 37.80
CA GLU A 163 -30.13 28.00 38.66
C GLU A 163 -31.09 26.91 38.09
N GLU A 164 -30.86 25.68 38.59
CA GLU A 164 -31.78 24.60 38.98
C GLU A 164 -33.15 24.43 38.28
N THR A 165 -33.49 23.22 37.81
CA THR A 165 -34.18 22.15 38.55
C THR A 165 -34.67 21.03 37.61
N GLU A 166 -34.94 19.87 38.20
CA GLU A 166 -35.84 18.77 37.79
C GLU A 166 -35.25 17.56 37.05
N GLU A 167 -35.00 16.55 37.89
CA GLU A 167 -35.07 15.12 37.63
C GLU A 167 -36.35 14.75 36.85
N SER A 168 -36.23 13.90 35.84
CA SER A 168 -37.30 12.94 35.54
C SER A 168 -36.72 11.66 34.95
N GLU A 169 -37.03 10.57 35.64
CA GLU A 169 -36.83 9.19 35.23
C GLU A 169 -37.49 8.93 33.87
N TYR A 170 -36.81 8.21 32.98
CA TYR A 170 -37.51 7.43 31.97
C TYR A 170 -36.85 6.06 31.80
N GLU A 171 -37.67 5.06 32.03
CA GLU A 171 -37.37 3.65 32.01
C GLU A 171 -37.15 3.13 30.57
N GLY A 172 -36.19 2.19 30.47
CA GLY A 172 -36.24 0.98 29.66
C GLY A 172 -36.80 1.01 28.23
N ALA A 173 -35.93 0.70 27.26
CA ALA A 173 -36.20 -0.33 26.25
C ALA A 173 -34.93 -0.71 25.48
N SER A 174 -34.44 -1.92 25.70
CA SER A 174 -33.52 -2.61 24.80
C SER A 174 -34.26 -3.10 23.56
N PRO A 175 -33.77 -2.87 22.33
CA PRO A 175 -34.19 -3.64 21.17
C PRO A 175 -33.27 -4.86 21.01
N GLY A 176 -33.89 -6.05 20.97
CA GLY A 176 -33.24 -7.32 20.71
C GLY A 176 -32.65 -7.41 19.31
N TRP A 177 -31.47 -8.01 19.22
CA TRP A 177 -30.86 -8.44 17.96
C TRP A 177 -31.29 -9.88 17.70
N ASP A 178 -32.32 -10.02 16.84
CA ASP A 178 -32.70 -11.31 16.28
C ASP A 178 -32.43 -11.32 14.77
N HIS A 179 -31.76 -12.39 14.34
CA HIS A 179 -31.75 -12.96 12.99
C HIS A 179 -31.12 -12.15 11.85
N PHE A 180 -29.87 -12.47 11.53
CA PHE A 180 -29.46 -12.61 10.13
C PHE A 180 -29.03 -14.04 9.86
N GLY A 181 -29.85 -14.72 9.05
CA GLY A 181 -29.60 -16.05 8.53
C GLY A 181 -28.50 -16.02 7.47
N ALA A 182 -27.63 -17.02 7.53
CA ALA A 182 -26.66 -17.32 6.50
C ALA A 182 -27.36 -18.03 5.33
N GLU A 183 -27.38 -17.40 4.15
CA GLU A 183 -27.59 -18.09 2.88
C GLU A 183 -26.24 -18.20 2.17
N PHE A 184 -25.64 -19.38 2.28
CA PHE A 184 -24.51 -19.81 1.46
C PHE A 184 -25.03 -20.09 0.05
N ALA A 185 -24.61 -19.28 -0.93
CA ALA A 185 -24.81 -19.57 -2.33
C ALA A 185 -23.84 -20.66 -2.79
N GLU A 186 -24.38 -21.79 -3.24
CA GLU A 186 -23.64 -22.91 -3.84
C GLU A 186 -23.10 -22.50 -5.22
N PHE A 187 -21.79 -22.53 -5.40
CA PHE A 187 -21.14 -22.42 -6.72
C PHE A 187 -21.08 -23.81 -7.40
N PRO A 188 -21.45 -23.93 -8.69
CA PRO A 188 -21.34 -25.19 -9.42
C PRO A 188 -19.89 -25.53 -9.82
N PRO A 189 -19.55 -26.83 -9.96
CA PRO A 189 -18.18 -27.26 -10.26
C PRO A 189 -17.77 -26.97 -11.72
N PHE A 190 -16.53 -26.51 -11.88
CA PHE A 190 -15.87 -26.32 -13.16
C PHE A 190 -15.65 -27.66 -13.88
N SER A 191 -16.10 -27.73 -15.13
CA SER A 191 -15.85 -28.84 -16.06
C SER A 191 -14.47 -28.69 -16.68
N ASN A 192 -13.58 -29.66 -16.44
CA ASN A 192 -12.34 -29.83 -17.20
C ASN A 192 -12.67 -30.28 -18.63
N SER A 193 -12.23 -29.53 -19.64
CA SER A 193 -12.12 -30.03 -21.01
C SER A 193 -10.65 -30.27 -21.34
N GLU A 194 -10.34 -31.53 -21.58
CA GLU A 194 -9.09 -32.09 -22.06
C GLU A 194 -8.64 -31.43 -23.38
N ASN A 195 -7.37 -30.99 -23.44
CA ASN A 195 -6.69 -30.70 -24.70
C ASN A 195 -5.95 -31.95 -25.15
N HIS A 196 -6.47 -32.56 -26.23
CA HIS A 196 -5.72 -33.48 -27.08
C HIS A 196 -4.85 -32.67 -28.03
N LEU A 197 -3.52 -32.83 -27.94
CA LEU A 197 -2.58 -32.84 -29.07
C LEU A 197 -1.40 -33.77 -28.75
#